data_AF-A0A7W7YC01-F1
#
_entry.id   AF-A0A7W7YC01-F1
#
_cell.length_a   1.000
_cell.length_b   1.000
_cell.length_c   1.000
_cell.angle_alpha   90.00
_cell.angle_beta   90.00
_cell.angle_gamma   90.00
#
_symmetry.space_group_name_H-M   'P 1'
#
loop_
_entity.id
_entity.type
_entity.pdbx_description
1 polymer ?
#
loop_
_entity_poly.entity_id
_entity_poly.type
_entity_poly.pdbx_seq_one_letter_code
_entity_poly.pdbx_strand_id
1 'polypeptide(L)'
;MIFKNDSLDPAAVFSCAVSLRDACEQSAKMEKFDLSDAFNGLDQFFRELMRIACLFEEWSCKHVAFDEMYEVWPYLLEDKFGAACLQRMSLEDLKHFDAEDCPLVAMNLLLPLHYQDEPRLPLDVTVVNPVPASPFTHWRIQTLRCLSGDDAFEPMCYGDDPSDPEYETSILALYGVNKAGLIEHIKDFTNYADAVAFAVKIAPGVEFPVDPLVMPRG
;
A
#
# COMPACT_ATOMS: atom_id res chain seq x y z
N MET A 1 4.63 -4.70 -22.09
CA MET A 1 4.38 -3.51 -22.94
C MET A 1 3.28 -2.73 -22.26
N ILE A 2 3.65 -1.80 -21.38
CA ILE A 2 2.68 -1.06 -20.58
C ILE A 2 2.24 0.13 -21.43
N PHE A 3 0.99 0.12 -21.86
CA PHE A 3 0.40 1.30 -22.48
C PHE A 3 0.22 2.35 -21.37
N LYS A 4 0.97 3.45 -21.45
CA LYS A 4 0.49 4.73 -20.88
C LYS A 4 -0.74 5.13 -21.70
N ASN A 5 -1.88 4.55 -21.37
CA ASN A 5 -3.17 4.93 -21.91
C ASN A 5 -3.89 5.63 -20.77
N ASP A 6 -4.39 6.84 -21.00
CA ASP A 6 -5.30 7.56 -20.09
C ASP A 6 -6.68 6.85 -19.97
N SER A 7 -6.73 5.55 -20.29
CA SER A 7 -7.91 4.70 -20.32
C SER A 7 -7.61 3.40 -19.59
N LEU A 8 -8.47 3.04 -18.64
CA LEU A 8 -8.43 1.77 -17.90
C LEU A 8 -8.22 0.58 -18.84
N ASP A 9 -7.42 -0.41 -18.43
CA ASP A 9 -7.30 -1.68 -19.15
C ASP A 9 -8.61 -2.47 -18.99
N PRO A 10 -9.40 -2.69 -20.06
CA PRO A 10 -10.66 -3.41 -19.94
C PRO A 10 -10.48 -4.86 -19.48
N ALA A 11 -9.33 -5.49 -19.78
CA ALA A 11 -9.03 -6.83 -19.32
C ALA A 11 -8.81 -6.85 -17.80
N ALA A 12 -8.06 -5.89 -17.27
CA ALA A 12 -7.83 -5.75 -15.83
C ALA A 12 -9.14 -5.50 -15.07
N VAL A 13 -9.96 -4.55 -15.55
CA VAL A 13 -11.27 -4.25 -14.96
C VAL A 13 -12.17 -5.49 -14.96
N PHE A 14 -12.24 -6.21 -16.08
CA PHE A 14 -13.06 -7.42 -16.17
C PHE A 14 -12.56 -8.52 -15.23
N SER A 15 -11.25 -8.76 -15.19
CA SER A 15 -10.61 -9.73 -14.29
C SER A 15 -10.87 -9.41 -12.82
N CYS A 16 -10.74 -8.15 -12.39
CA CYS A 16 -11.14 -7.69 -11.06
C CYS A 16 -12.61 -8.02 -10.75
N ALA A 17 -13.53 -7.64 -11.64
CA ALA A 17 -14.96 -7.84 -11.43
C ALA A 17 -15.34 -9.33 -11.34
N VAL A 18 -14.72 -10.18 -12.17
CA VAL A 18 -14.91 -11.64 -12.14
C VAL A 18 -14.38 -12.22 -10.84
N SER A 19 -13.15 -11.87 -10.46
CA SER A 19 -12.53 -12.33 -9.21
C SER A 19 -13.38 -11.98 -7.99
N LEU A 20 -13.86 -10.73 -7.92
CA LEU A 20 -14.68 -10.25 -6.81
C LEU A 20 -16.06 -10.91 -6.78
N ARG A 21 -16.71 -11.10 -7.95
CA ARG A 21 -17.96 -11.87 -8.04
C ARG A 21 -17.79 -13.25 -7.43
N ASP A 22 -16.78 -13.99 -7.88
CA ASP A 22 -16.58 -15.39 -7.49
C ASP A 22 -16.28 -15.51 -6.00
N ALA A 23 -15.45 -14.60 -5.47
CA ALA A 23 -15.17 -14.50 -4.04
C ALA A 23 -16.44 -14.18 -3.22
N CYS A 24 -17.27 -13.23 -3.67
CA CYS A 24 -18.52 -12.87 -3.01
C CYS A 24 -19.53 -14.02 -3.02
N GLU A 25 -19.72 -14.69 -4.17
CA GLU A 25 -20.62 -15.83 -4.25
C GLU A 25 -20.18 -17.00 -3.36
N GLN A 26 -18.87 -17.24 -3.27
CA GLN A 26 -18.32 -18.25 -2.39
C GLN A 26 -18.55 -17.89 -0.91
N SER A 27 -18.24 -16.66 -0.51
CA SER A 27 -18.45 -16.18 0.86
C SER A 27 -19.94 -16.23 1.24
N ALA A 28 -20.81 -15.75 0.36
CA ALA A 28 -22.25 -15.73 0.58
C ALA A 28 -22.84 -17.14 0.75
N LYS A 29 -22.37 -18.12 -0.03
CA LYS A 29 -22.77 -19.53 0.13
C LYS A 29 -22.35 -20.10 1.50
N MET A 30 -21.16 -19.74 1.99
CA MET A 30 -20.65 -20.21 3.27
C MET A 30 -21.41 -19.58 4.45
N GLU A 31 -21.72 -18.28 4.34
CA GLU A 31 -22.38 -17.51 5.39
C GLU A 31 -23.92 -17.55 5.31
N LYS A 32 -24.48 -18.18 4.27
CA LYS A 32 -25.92 -18.16 3.92
C LYS A 32 -26.45 -16.73 3.78
N PHE A 33 -25.63 -15.87 3.20
CA PHE A 33 -25.92 -14.48 2.96
C PHE A 33 -26.64 -14.31 1.62
N ASP A 34 -27.66 -13.44 1.57
CA ASP A 34 -28.39 -13.15 0.33
C ASP A 34 -27.84 -11.89 -0.34
N LEU A 35 -27.08 -12.09 -1.43
CA LEU A 35 -26.51 -11.00 -2.24
C LEU A 35 -27.57 -10.09 -2.85
N SER A 36 -28.73 -10.65 -3.22
CA SER A 36 -29.80 -9.84 -3.82
C SER A 36 -30.39 -8.90 -2.77
N ASP A 37 -30.65 -9.39 -1.57
CA ASP A 37 -31.21 -8.55 -0.51
C ASP A 37 -30.21 -7.47 -0.06
N ALA A 38 -28.94 -7.82 0.10
CA ALA A 38 -27.90 -6.91 0.58
C ALA A 38 -27.59 -5.75 -0.37
N PHE A 39 -27.64 -6.00 -1.68
CA PHE A 39 -27.32 -5.01 -2.71
C PHE A 39 -28.57 -4.41 -3.37
N ASN A 40 -29.78 -4.74 -2.92
CA ASN A 40 -31.04 -4.34 -3.56
C ASN A 40 -31.20 -4.87 -5.01
N GLY A 41 -30.74 -6.10 -5.24
CA GLY A 41 -30.83 -6.84 -6.48
C GLY A 41 -29.48 -7.18 -7.09
N LEU A 42 -29.43 -8.31 -7.81
CA LEU A 42 -28.20 -8.77 -8.48
C LEU A 42 -27.66 -7.77 -9.52
N ASP A 43 -28.53 -7.01 -10.18
CA ASP A 43 -28.11 -5.97 -11.12
C ASP A 43 -27.29 -4.87 -10.42
N GLN A 44 -27.71 -4.45 -9.22
CA GLN A 44 -26.97 -3.46 -8.45
C GLN A 44 -25.66 -4.06 -7.92
N PHE A 45 -25.67 -5.32 -7.49
CA PHE A 45 -24.46 -6.04 -7.12
C PHE A 45 -23.41 -6.01 -8.25
N PHE A 46 -23.78 -6.37 -9.49
CA PHE A 46 -22.85 -6.31 -10.63
C PHE A 46 -22.36 -4.89 -10.93
N ARG A 47 -23.17 -3.85 -10.71
CA ARG A 47 -22.73 -2.46 -10.85
C ARG A 47 -21.68 -2.09 -9.82
N GLU A 48 -21.83 -2.52 -8.57
CA GLU A 48 -20.83 -2.29 -7.52
C GLU A 48 -19.52 -3.02 -7.83
N LEU A 49 -19.57 -4.26 -8.32
CA LEU A 49 -18.36 -5.00 -8.74
C LEU A 49 -17.58 -4.24 -9.81
N MET A 50 -18.28 -3.73 -10.84
CA MET A 50 -17.66 -2.95 -11.90
C MET A 50 -17.12 -1.60 -11.39
N ARG A 51 -17.84 -0.95 -10.47
CA ARG A 51 -17.40 0.31 -9.85
C ARG A 51 -16.09 0.11 -9.09
N ILE A 52 -16.02 -0.92 -8.26
CA ILE A 52 -14.83 -1.28 -7.47
C ILE A 52 -13.66 -1.63 -8.39
N ALA A 53 -13.90 -2.47 -9.40
CA ALA A 53 -12.88 -2.84 -10.38
C ALA A 53 -12.30 -1.63 -11.14
N CYS A 54 -13.16 -0.72 -11.61
CA CYS A 54 -12.72 0.52 -12.26
C CYS A 54 -11.91 1.41 -11.31
N LEU A 55 -12.39 1.57 -10.07
CA LEU A 55 -11.73 2.40 -9.07
C LEU A 55 -10.33 1.89 -8.75
N PHE A 56 -10.21 0.58 -8.49
CA PHE A 56 -8.93 -0.04 -8.19
C PHE A 56 -7.96 0.01 -9.37
N GLU A 57 -8.43 -0.19 -10.60
CA GLU A 57 -7.59 -0.06 -11.80
C GLU A 57 -7.09 1.38 -11.98
N GLU A 58 -7.97 2.37 -11.81
CA GLU A 58 -7.58 3.78 -11.91
C GLU A 58 -6.56 4.17 -10.85
N TRP A 59 -6.75 3.68 -9.63
CA TRP A 59 -5.79 3.83 -8.54
C TRP A 59 -4.47 3.14 -8.91
N SER A 60 -4.50 1.86 -9.29
CA SER A 60 -3.31 1.07 -9.55
C SER A 60 -2.40 1.68 -10.61
N CYS A 61 -2.97 2.28 -11.66
CA CYS A 61 -2.24 3.02 -12.70
C CYS A 61 -1.33 4.16 -12.18
N LYS A 62 -1.63 4.70 -10.99
CA LYS A 62 -0.89 5.80 -10.35
C LYS A 62 0.04 5.32 -9.24
N HIS A 63 -0.29 4.20 -8.60
CA HIS A 63 0.28 3.80 -7.32
C HIS A 63 1.12 2.51 -7.39
N VAL A 64 0.87 1.63 -8.36
CA VAL A 64 1.59 0.36 -8.52
C VAL A 64 2.82 0.54 -9.39
N ALA A 65 3.96 0.02 -8.92
CA ALA A 65 5.21 0.00 -9.68
C ALA A 65 5.23 -1.20 -10.64
N PHE A 66 4.49 -1.11 -11.74
CA PHE A 66 4.33 -2.21 -12.71
C PHE A 66 5.65 -2.72 -13.30
N ASP A 67 6.69 -1.88 -13.37
CA ASP A 67 8.01 -2.28 -13.88
C ASP A 67 8.72 -3.30 -12.95
N GLU A 68 8.31 -3.38 -11.68
CA GLU A 68 8.81 -4.34 -10.69
C GLU A 68 8.00 -5.64 -10.65
N MET A 69 6.95 -5.75 -11.47
CA MET A 69 6.06 -6.92 -11.50
C MET A 69 6.48 -7.93 -12.57
N TYR A 70 6.39 -9.21 -12.21
CA TYR A 70 6.64 -10.33 -13.14
C TYR A 70 5.35 -10.98 -13.66
N GLU A 71 4.26 -10.86 -12.89
CA GLU A 71 2.97 -11.45 -13.25
C GLU A 71 2.22 -10.57 -14.25
N VAL A 72 1.45 -11.19 -15.15
CA VAL A 72 0.61 -10.47 -16.11
C VAL A 72 -0.58 -9.88 -15.36
N TRP A 73 -0.73 -8.55 -15.43
CA TRP A 73 -1.64 -7.78 -14.58
C TRP A 73 -3.09 -8.32 -14.53
N PRO A 74 -3.82 -8.51 -15.65
CA PRO A 74 -5.16 -9.08 -15.60
C PRO A 74 -5.25 -10.48 -14.96
N TYR A 75 -4.25 -11.34 -15.16
CA TYR A 75 -4.28 -12.70 -14.61
C TYR A 75 -4.08 -12.71 -13.10
N LEU A 76 -3.16 -11.89 -12.60
CA LEU A 76 -2.98 -11.67 -11.16
C LEU A 76 -4.30 -11.22 -10.51
N LEU A 77 -4.99 -10.27 -11.15
CA LEU A 77 -6.25 -9.73 -10.65
C LEU A 77 -7.36 -10.78 -10.67
N GLU A 78 -7.50 -11.54 -11.76
CA GLU A 78 -8.49 -12.61 -11.86
C GLU A 78 -8.33 -13.63 -10.72
N ASP A 79 -7.09 -14.01 -10.42
CA ASP A 79 -6.77 -15.03 -9.43
C ASP A 79 -6.94 -14.56 -7.98
N LYS A 80 -6.61 -13.30 -7.67
CA LYS A 80 -6.40 -12.86 -6.27
C LYS A 80 -7.24 -11.66 -5.82
N PHE A 81 -7.75 -10.84 -6.72
CA PHE A 81 -8.38 -9.55 -6.38
C PHE A 81 -9.58 -9.70 -5.43
N GLY A 82 -10.52 -10.60 -5.75
CA GLY A 82 -11.72 -10.78 -4.95
C GLY A 82 -11.44 -11.19 -3.51
N ALA A 83 -10.48 -12.09 -3.32
CA ALA A 83 -10.04 -12.51 -1.99
C ALA A 83 -9.36 -11.37 -1.23
N ALA A 84 -8.53 -10.56 -1.90
CA ALA A 84 -7.86 -9.41 -1.29
C ALA A 84 -8.86 -8.33 -0.83
N CYS A 85 -9.94 -8.08 -1.58
CA CYS A 85 -11.02 -7.18 -1.17
C CYS A 85 -11.75 -7.70 0.08
N LEU A 86 -12.08 -9.00 0.13
CA LEU A 86 -12.79 -9.58 1.27
C LEU A 86 -11.91 -9.77 2.53
N GLN A 87 -10.59 -9.68 2.39
CA GLN A 87 -9.69 -9.54 3.54
C GLN A 87 -9.72 -8.15 4.15
N ARG A 88 -9.99 -7.13 3.32
CA ARG A 88 -10.05 -5.73 3.75
C ARG A 88 -11.38 -5.40 4.44
N MET A 89 -12.50 -5.88 3.89
CA MET A 89 -13.82 -5.55 4.41
C MET A 89 -14.80 -6.69 4.24
N SER A 90 -15.86 -6.65 5.04
CA SER A 90 -16.94 -7.62 4.94
C SER A 90 -17.70 -7.49 3.62
N LEU A 91 -18.42 -8.54 3.25
CA LEU A 91 -19.23 -8.53 2.04
C LEU A 91 -20.34 -7.45 2.10
N GLU A 92 -20.89 -7.18 3.28
CA GLU A 92 -21.92 -6.15 3.51
C GLU A 92 -21.41 -4.72 3.26
N ASP A 93 -20.11 -4.52 3.51
CA ASP A 93 -19.45 -3.22 3.46
C ASP A 93 -18.89 -2.90 2.07
N LEU A 94 -18.86 -3.85 1.14
CA LEU A 94 -18.34 -3.64 -0.23
C LEU A 94 -18.98 -2.45 -0.97
N LYS A 95 -20.25 -2.15 -0.69
CA LYS A 95 -20.94 -0.97 -1.25
C LYS A 95 -20.29 0.36 -0.83
N HIS A 96 -19.51 0.37 0.25
CA HIS A 96 -18.78 1.51 0.77
C HIS A 96 -17.33 1.57 0.31
N PHE A 97 -16.85 0.56 -0.44
CA PHE A 97 -15.48 0.51 -0.95
C PHE A 97 -15.13 1.79 -1.72
N ASP A 98 -14.03 2.44 -1.35
CA ASP A 98 -13.55 3.66 -1.97
C ASP A 98 -12.03 3.67 -2.23
N ALA A 99 -11.46 4.85 -2.50
CA ALA A 99 -10.04 4.99 -2.84
C ALA A 99 -9.12 4.74 -1.64
N GLU A 100 -9.60 4.94 -0.40
CA GLU A 100 -8.82 4.73 0.83
C GLU A 100 -8.62 3.24 1.12
N ASP A 101 -9.45 2.37 0.55
CA ASP A 101 -9.31 0.91 0.66
C ASP A 101 -8.27 0.32 -0.31
N CYS A 102 -7.98 1.02 -1.40
CA CYS A 102 -7.11 0.53 -2.46
C CYS A 102 -5.67 0.22 -1.99
N PRO A 103 -5.01 1.04 -1.13
CA PRO A 103 -3.71 0.72 -0.56
C PRO A 103 -3.65 -0.65 0.13
N LEU A 104 -4.63 -0.95 0.98
CA LEU A 104 -4.62 -2.20 1.75
C LEU A 104 -4.95 -3.40 0.85
N VAL A 105 -5.88 -3.27 -0.10
CA VAL A 105 -6.11 -4.31 -1.12
C VAL A 105 -4.85 -4.57 -1.93
N ALA A 106 -4.13 -3.53 -2.34
CA ALA A 106 -2.89 -3.67 -3.09
C ALA A 106 -1.79 -4.35 -2.25
N MET A 107 -1.72 -4.07 -0.96
CA MET A 107 -0.82 -4.79 -0.04
C MET A 107 -1.25 -6.26 0.16
N ASN A 108 -2.54 -6.56 0.26
CA ASN A 108 -3.03 -7.94 0.32
C ASN A 108 -2.74 -8.73 -0.97
N LEU A 109 -2.63 -8.03 -2.10
CA LEU A 109 -2.18 -8.57 -3.39
C LEU A 109 -0.66 -8.70 -3.52
N LEU A 110 0.11 -8.24 -2.52
CA LEU A 110 1.57 -8.20 -2.51
C LEU A 110 2.13 -7.39 -3.70
N LEU A 111 1.52 -6.25 -4.00
CA LEU A 111 1.96 -5.39 -5.10
C LEU A 111 3.14 -4.48 -4.70
N PRO A 112 4.14 -4.30 -5.57
CA PRO A 112 5.12 -3.24 -5.36
C PRO A 112 4.44 -1.88 -5.54
N LEU A 113 4.58 -0.98 -4.56
CA LEU A 113 3.91 0.32 -4.55
C LEU A 113 4.91 1.46 -4.59
N HIS A 114 4.59 2.51 -5.33
CA HIS A 114 5.25 3.81 -5.13
C HIS A 114 4.82 4.37 -3.79
N TYR A 115 5.79 4.74 -2.95
CA TYR A 115 5.51 5.38 -1.67
C TYR A 115 4.82 6.73 -1.87
N GLN A 116 3.91 7.05 -0.94
CA GLN A 116 3.19 8.31 -0.90
C GLN A 116 3.04 8.79 0.53
N ASP A 117 2.94 10.11 0.71
CA ASP A 117 2.82 10.71 2.03
C ASP A 117 1.39 10.62 2.61
N GLU A 118 0.36 10.41 1.78
CA GLU A 118 -1.04 10.32 2.22
C GLU A 118 -1.86 9.31 1.37
N PRO A 119 -2.37 8.21 1.98
CA PRO A 119 -1.95 7.69 3.28
C PRO A 119 -0.49 7.22 3.23
N ARG A 120 0.25 7.33 4.35
CA ARG A 120 1.65 6.85 4.39
C ARG A 120 1.67 5.33 4.31
N LEU A 121 2.38 4.84 3.30
CA LEU A 121 2.68 3.41 3.14
C LEU A 121 3.88 3.02 4.02
N PRO A 122 4.05 1.73 4.35
CA PRO A 122 5.14 1.24 5.21
C PRO A 122 6.52 1.33 4.54
N LEU A 123 7.04 2.56 4.42
CA LEU A 123 8.35 2.83 3.84
C LEU A 123 9.45 2.35 4.76
N ASP A 124 10.46 1.72 4.17
CA ASP A 124 11.71 1.39 4.85
C ASP A 124 12.85 1.40 3.83
N VAL A 125 13.52 2.54 3.73
CA VAL A 125 14.61 2.76 2.76
C VAL A 125 15.91 3.01 3.51
N THR A 126 16.96 2.29 3.14
CA THR A 126 18.30 2.42 3.70
C THR A 126 19.30 2.72 2.59
N VAL A 127 20.16 3.71 2.81
CA VAL A 127 21.17 4.15 1.84
C VAL A 127 22.53 4.31 2.50
N VAL A 128 23.60 4.15 1.74
CA VAL A 128 24.98 4.24 2.25
C VAL A 128 25.28 5.68 2.64
N ASN A 129 25.94 5.87 3.78
CA ASN A 129 26.47 7.17 4.19
C ASN A 129 27.84 7.42 3.54
N PRO A 130 27.97 8.41 2.64
CA PRO A 130 29.24 8.67 1.96
C PRO A 130 30.23 9.47 2.83
N VAL A 131 29.81 10.02 3.96
CA VAL A 131 30.65 10.90 4.78
C VAL A 131 31.75 10.11 5.49
N PRO A 132 33.03 10.34 5.16
CA PRO A 132 34.14 9.64 5.81
C PRO A 132 34.20 9.92 7.30
N ALA A 133 34.62 8.93 8.09
CA ALA A 133 34.77 9.02 9.55
C ALA A 133 33.47 9.34 10.32
N SER A 134 32.31 9.32 9.68
CA SER A 134 31.02 9.34 10.37
C SER A 134 30.86 8.09 11.25
N PRO A 135 30.22 8.19 12.43
CA PRO A 135 29.85 7.00 13.22
C PRO A 135 28.81 6.12 12.50
N PHE A 136 28.05 6.68 11.55
CA PHE A 136 27.02 5.97 10.80
C PHE A 136 27.56 5.51 9.44
N THR A 137 27.25 4.26 9.11
CA THR A 137 27.55 3.65 7.81
C THR A 137 26.40 3.79 6.82
N HIS A 138 25.17 3.90 7.31
CA HIS A 138 23.97 4.05 6.51
C HIS A 138 23.03 5.05 7.16
N TRP A 139 22.17 5.63 6.34
CA TRP A 139 21.00 6.39 6.75
C TRP A 139 19.75 5.61 6.38
N ARG A 140 18.75 5.60 7.24
CA ARG A 140 17.49 4.90 7.04
C ARG A 140 16.32 5.84 7.28
N ILE A 141 15.36 5.87 6.35
CA ILE A 141 14.06 6.52 6.55
C ILE A 141 13.03 5.42 6.67
N GLN A 142 12.26 5.43 7.75
CA GLN A 142 11.26 4.41 8.03
C GLN A 142 9.94 5.04 8.47
N THR A 143 8.82 4.45 8.02
CA THR A 143 7.48 4.81 8.51
C THR A 143 7.21 4.14 9.85
N LEU A 144 6.76 4.93 10.81
CA LEU A 144 6.36 4.50 12.14
C LEU A 144 4.89 4.78 12.37
N ARG A 145 4.27 3.98 13.22
CA ARG A 145 2.93 4.20 13.76
C ARG A 145 2.96 4.15 15.28
N CYS A 146 1.97 4.77 15.91
CA CYS A 146 1.81 4.78 17.36
C CYS A 146 0.35 4.47 17.69
N LEU A 147 0.11 3.58 18.65
CA LEU A 147 -1.24 3.35 19.15
C LEU A 147 -1.76 4.61 19.83
N SER A 148 -3.04 4.91 19.62
CA SER A 148 -3.67 6.11 20.17
C SER A 148 -3.62 6.11 21.70
N GLY A 149 -2.98 7.13 22.28
CA GLY A 149 -2.81 7.23 23.73
C GLY A 149 -1.65 6.41 24.31
N ASP A 150 -0.80 5.84 23.45
CA ASP A 150 0.53 5.34 23.81
C ASP A 150 1.61 6.38 23.39
N ASP A 151 2.82 6.24 23.93
CA ASP A 151 4.01 7.00 23.55
C ASP A 151 5.04 6.12 22.79
N ALA A 152 4.72 4.83 22.58
CA ALA A 152 5.60 3.87 21.94
C ALA A 152 5.37 3.80 20.42
N PHE A 153 6.35 4.28 19.66
CA PHE A 153 6.38 4.14 18.20
C PHE A 153 6.90 2.77 17.79
N GLU A 154 6.21 2.15 16.83
CA GLU A 154 6.63 0.91 16.19
C GLU A 154 6.74 1.06 14.67
N PRO A 155 7.62 0.29 14.00
CA PRO A 155 7.67 0.21 12.55
C PRO A 155 6.34 -0.19 11.94
N MET A 156 5.88 0.58 10.96
CA MET A 156 4.79 0.13 10.09
C MET A 156 5.33 -0.94 9.13
N CYS A 157 4.61 -2.05 9.06
CA CYS A 157 4.94 -3.22 8.26
C CYS A 157 4.02 -3.34 7.03
N TYR A 158 4.48 -4.08 6.04
CA TYR A 158 3.69 -4.33 4.84
C TYR A 158 2.43 -5.15 5.18
N GLY A 159 1.26 -4.63 4.82
CA GLY A 159 -0.05 -5.20 5.18
C GLY A 159 -0.70 -4.57 6.41
N ASP A 160 -0.01 -3.68 7.14
CA ASP A 160 -0.66 -2.84 8.15
C ASP A 160 -1.62 -1.85 7.50
N ASP A 161 -2.82 -1.65 8.09
CA ASP A 161 -3.81 -0.69 7.61
C ASP A 161 -3.34 0.75 7.90
N PRO A 162 -3.05 1.58 6.88
CA PRO A 162 -2.67 2.98 7.07
C PRO A 162 -3.79 3.85 7.66
N SER A 163 -5.03 3.37 7.58
CA SER A 163 -6.23 4.07 8.01
C SER A 163 -6.83 3.48 9.29
N ASP A 164 -6.07 2.62 10.01
CA ASP A 164 -6.52 2.01 11.26
C ASP A 164 -6.83 3.09 12.32
N PRO A 165 -8.09 3.21 12.78
CA PRO A 165 -8.48 4.24 13.75
C PRO A 165 -7.91 4.01 15.14
N GLU A 166 -7.34 2.83 15.45
CA GLU A 166 -6.64 2.59 16.71
C GLU A 166 -5.29 3.29 16.76
N TYR A 167 -4.73 3.66 15.60
CA TYR A 167 -3.42 4.30 15.49
C TYR A 167 -3.54 5.81 15.25
N GLU A 168 -2.58 6.55 15.78
CA GLU A 168 -2.36 7.94 15.38
C GLU A 168 -1.84 8.02 13.95
N THR A 169 -1.90 9.22 13.36
CA THR A 169 -1.30 9.48 12.05
C THR A 169 0.18 9.08 12.07
N SER A 170 0.55 8.16 11.18
CA SER A 170 1.91 7.67 11.04
C SER A 170 2.92 8.78 10.75
N ILE A 171 4.18 8.57 11.08
CA ILE A 171 5.27 9.53 10.86
C ILE A 171 6.42 8.87 10.13
N LEU A 172 7.35 9.68 9.62
CA LEU A 172 8.63 9.21 9.10
C LEU A 172 9.74 9.52 10.08
N ALA A 173 10.56 8.54 10.41
CA ALA A 173 11.74 8.73 11.23
C ALA A 173 13.02 8.51 10.42
N LEU A 174 13.97 9.43 10.57
CA LEU A 174 15.33 9.29 10.09
C LEU A 174 16.21 8.67 11.17
N TYR A 175 16.96 7.66 10.77
CA TYR A 175 17.89 6.93 11.62
C TYR A 175 19.30 6.91 11.04
N GLY A 176 20.30 6.94 11.92
CA GLY A 176 21.67 6.57 11.61
C GLY A 176 21.92 5.10 11.96
N VAL A 177 22.57 4.35 11.08
CA VAL A 177 22.92 2.93 11.31
C VAL A 177 24.43 2.78 11.39
N ASN A 178 24.94 2.34 12.53
CA ASN A 178 26.39 2.20 12.75
C ASN A 178 26.95 0.88 12.19
N LYS A 179 28.28 0.69 12.30
CA LYS A 179 28.98 -0.53 11.82
C LYS A 179 28.52 -1.82 12.50
N ALA A 180 27.98 -1.73 13.72
CA ALA A 180 27.45 -2.87 14.46
C ALA A 180 25.98 -3.15 14.13
N GLY A 181 25.36 -2.38 13.22
CA GLY A 181 23.94 -2.48 12.89
C GLY A 181 23.01 -1.84 13.93
N LEU A 182 23.56 -1.13 14.93
CA LEU A 182 22.74 -0.41 15.89
C LEU A 182 22.13 0.82 15.21
N ILE A 183 20.84 1.01 15.48
CA ILE A 183 20.02 2.07 14.92
C ILE A 183 19.89 3.17 15.98
N GLU A 184 20.21 4.40 15.58
CA GLU A 184 20.08 5.60 16.41
C GLU A 184 19.06 6.54 15.78
N HIS A 185 18.04 6.93 16.53
CA HIS A 185 17.04 7.91 16.11
C HIS A 185 17.66 9.30 15.99
N ILE A 186 17.30 10.01 14.93
CA ILE A 186 17.87 11.32 14.62
C ILE A 186 16.79 12.39 14.67
N LYS A 187 15.69 12.18 13.92
CA LYS A 187 14.60 13.15 13.81
C LYS A 187 13.36 12.54 13.12
N ASP A 188 12.19 13.05 13.51
CA ASP A 188 10.90 12.74 12.89
C ASP A 188 10.44 13.80 11.88
N PHE A 189 9.63 13.36 10.92
CA PHE A 189 9.14 14.12 9.77
C PHE A 189 7.71 13.72 9.41
N THR A 190 6.99 14.66 8.79
CA THR A 190 5.65 14.42 8.26
C THR A 190 5.65 14.03 6.79
N ASN A 191 6.71 14.32 6.03
CA ASN A 191 6.81 13.98 4.62
C ASN A 191 8.22 13.56 4.24
N TYR A 192 8.31 12.76 3.18
CA TYR A 192 9.56 12.16 2.74
C TYR A 192 10.58 13.20 2.24
N ALA A 193 10.12 14.20 1.50
CA ALA A 193 10.98 15.23 0.94
C ALA A 193 11.76 15.99 2.02
N ASP A 194 11.13 16.31 3.15
CA ASP A 194 11.78 16.98 4.28
C ASP A 194 12.79 16.07 4.98
N ALA A 195 12.49 14.78 5.13
CA ALA A 195 13.40 13.79 5.69
C ALA A 195 14.68 13.68 4.83
N VAL A 196 14.52 13.57 3.50
CA VAL A 196 15.63 13.54 2.54
C VAL A 196 16.42 14.85 2.57
N ALA A 197 15.74 16.00 2.53
CA ALA A 197 16.40 17.30 2.54
C ALA A 197 17.21 17.53 3.83
N PHE A 198 16.73 17.02 4.96
CA PHE A 198 17.48 17.05 6.21
C PHE A 198 18.67 16.09 6.19
N ALA A 199 18.48 14.85 5.72
CA ALA A 199 19.55 13.87 5.60
C ALA A 199 20.71 14.40 4.73
N VAL A 200 20.41 15.03 3.60
CA VAL A 200 21.41 15.65 2.71
C VAL A 200 22.18 16.79 3.39
N LYS A 201 21.54 17.55 4.28
CA LYS A 201 22.21 18.63 5.04
C LYS A 201 23.21 18.09 6.06
N ILE A 202 22.86 17.01 6.76
CA ILE A 202 23.72 16.43 7.81
C ILE A 202 24.75 15.44 7.26
N ALA A 203 24.48 14.86 6.08
CA ALA A 203 25.37 13.95 5.37
C ALA A 203 25.48 14.34 3.88
N PRO A 204 26.33 15.32 3.54
CA PRO A 204 26.50 15.78 2.17
C PRO A 204 26.87 14.63 1.22
N GLY A 205 26.09 14.49 0.14
CA GLY A 205 26.26 13.46 -0.89
C GLY A 205 25.46 12.18 -0.66
N VAL A 206 24.71 12.05 0.42
CA VAL A 206 23.77 10.92 0.58
C VAL A 206 22.68 10.98 -0.50
N GLU A 207 22.40 9.85 -1.13
CA GLU A 207 21.42 9.74 -2.22
C GLU A 207 20.29 8.80 -1.81
N PHE A 208 19.15 9.39 -1.45
CA PHE A 208 17.89 8.66 -1.29
C PHE A 208 17.15 8.56 -2.63
N PRO A 209 16.36 7.49 -2.87
CA PRO A 209 15.53 7.38 -4.07
C PRO A 209 14.58 8.58 -4.20
N VAL A 210 14.41 9.09 -5.42
CA VAL A 210 13.44 10.16 -5.70
C VAL A 210 12.01 9.63 -5.56
N ASP A 211 11.76 8.45 -6.13
CA ASP A 211 10.49 7.74 -6.06
C ASP A 211 10.69 6.43 -5.28
N PRO A 212 10.65 6.47 -3.94
CA PRO A 212 10.88 5.27 -3.13
C PRO A 212 9.76 4.26 -3.33
N LEU A 213 10.15 2.98 -3.27
CA LEU A 213 9.22 1.85 -3.40
C LEU A 213 8.96 1.19 -2.06
N VAL A 214 7.73 0.73 -1.89
CA VAL A 214 7.29 -0.12 -0.80
C VAL A 214 7.06 -1.52 -1.36
N MET A 215 7.84 -2.48 -0.85
CA MET A 215 7.86 -3.85 -1.36
C MET A 215 7.29 -4.82 -0.33
N PRO A 216 6.52 -5.85 -0.74
CA PRO A 216 6.19 -6.96 0.13
C PRO A 216 7.48 -7.62 0.60
N ARG A 217 7.68 -7.75 1.92
CA ARG A 217 8.80 -8.53 2.45
C ARG A 217 8.43 -10.01 2.38
N GLY A 218 9.26 -10.79 1.69
CA GLY A 218 9.16 -12.25 1.64
C GLY A 218 9.59 -12.93 2.93
#